data_AF-A0A800MD75-F1
#
_entry.id   AF-A0A800MD75-F1
#
_cell.length_a   1.000
_cell.length_b   1.000
_cell.length_c   1.000
_cell.angle_alpha   90.00
_cell.angle_beta   90.00
_cell.angle_gamma   90.00
#
_symmetry.space_group_name_H-M   'P 1'
#
loop_
_entity.id
_entity.type
_entity.pdbx_description
1 polymer ?
#
loop_
_entity_poly.entity_id
_entity_poly.type
_entity_poly.pdbx_seq_one_letter_code
_entity_poly.pdbx_strand_id
1 'polypeptide(L)' 'MDFQVTIEIDTEFRCEDLGGRTRVSQRAIVHGRGFTKVMFALLGWVFNRSNCKALDNELECLKNFCEARPEV' A
#
# COMPACT_ATOMS: atom_id res chain seq x y z
N MET A 1 -15.32 -3.84 26.01
CA MET A 1 -13.85 -3.91 25.86
C MET A 1 -13.52 -3.32 24.50
N ASP A 2 -13.04 -2.08 24.47
CA ASP A 2 -12.52 -1.48 23.24
C ASP A 2 -11.11 -2.01 23.02
N PHE A 3 -10.93 -2.87 22.01
CA PHE A 3 -9.61 -3.34 21.60
C PHE A 3 -8.98 -2.28 20.70
N GLN A 4 -8.03 -1.51 21.24
CA GLN A 4 -7.22 -0.60 20.44
C GLN A 4 -6.20 -1.40 19.62
N VAL A 5 -6.28 -1.28 18.30
CA VAL A 5 -5.40 -1.92 17.33
C VAL A 5 -4.36 -0.89 16.91
N THR A 6 -3.11 -1.06 17.35
CA THR A 6 -1.98 -0.23 16.92
C THR A 6 -1.16 -0.96 15.87
N ILE A 7 -0.92 -0.29 14.75
CA ILE A 7 -0.17 -0.80 13.60
C ILE A 7 0.79 0.30 13.16
N GLU A 8 2.03 -0.07 12.88
CA GLU A 8 3.07 0.81 12.36
C GLU A 8 3.27 0.44 10.88
N ILE A 9 3.38 1.44 10.00
CA ILE A 9 3.46 1.21 8.55
C ILE A 9 4.64 2.00 8.00
N ASP A 10 5.62 1.28 7.47
CA ASP A 10 6.74 1.86 6.73
C ASP A 10 6.40 1.82 5.25
N THR A 11 6.41 2.98 4.59
CA THR A 11 6.13 3.07 3.15
C THR A 11 7.29 3.72 2.43
N GLU A 12 7.82 3.01 1.44
CA GLU A 12 8.88 3.48 0.56
C GLU A 12 8.30 3.71 -0.85
N PHE A 13 8.56 4.87 -1.42
CA PHE A 13 8.27 5.17 -2.82
C PHE A 13 9.58 5.30 -3.58
N ARG A 14 9.69 4.58 -4.69
CA ARG A 14 10.83 4.63 -5.59
C ARG A 14 10.37 5.10 -6.96
N CYS A 15 10.94 6.21 -7.41
CA CYS A 15 10.69 6.78 -8.73
C CYS A 15 11.91 6.52 -9.61
N GLU A 16 11.70 5.80 -10.72
CA GLU A 16 12.74 5.49 -11.69
C GLU A 16 12.37 6.16 -13.02
N ASP A 17 13.30 6.92 -13.59
CA ASP A 17 13.14 7.47 -14.94
C ASP A 17 13.39 6.37 -15.98
N LEU A 18 12.45 6.22 -16.91
CA LEU A 18 12.49 5.27 -18.02
C LEU A 18 12.54 5.98 -19.38
N GLY A 19 13.05 7.22 -19.42
CA GLY A 19 13.21 7.98 -20.66
C GLY A 19 11.89 8.55 -21.15
N GLY A 20 11.37 9.55 -20.44
CA GLY A 20 10.08 10.20 -20.77
C GLY A 20 8.86 9.52 -20.15
N ARG A 21 9.08 8.52 -19.29
CA ARG A 21 8.06 7.92 -18.41
C ARG A 21 8.68 7.68 -17.04
N THR A 22 7.90 7.80 -15.99
CA THR A 22 8.34 7.51 -14.63
C THR A 22 7.71 6.22 -14.15
N ARG A 23 8.52 5.24 -13.74
CA ARG A 23 8.04 4.08 -12.98
C ARG A 23 8.03 4.45 -11.51
N VAL A 24 6.85 4.38 -10.89
CA VAL A 24 6.68 4.50 -9.45
C VAL A 24 6.48 3.12 -8.87
N SER A 25 7.31 2.73 -7.91
CA SER A 25 7.15 1.50 -7.13
C SER A 25 6.90 1.88 -5.68
N GLN A 26 5.87 1.31 -5.09
CA GLN A 26 5.55 1.50 -3.68
C GLN A 26 5.77 0.19 -2.93
N ARG A 27 6.50 0.24 -1.83
CA ARG A 27 6.67 -0.88 -0.91
C ARG A 27 6.16 -0.45 0.47
N ALA A 28 5.14 -1.13 0.96
CA ALA A 28 4.63 -0.93 2.32
C ALA A 28 4.94 -2.15 3.19
N ILE A 29 5.50 -1.92 4.37
CA ILE A 29 5.74 -2.95 5.39
C ILE A 29 4.87 -2.61 6.60
N VAL A 30 4.02 -3.56 6.99
CA VAL A 30 3.07 -3.38 8.08
C VAL A 30 3.56 -4.14 9.32
N HIS A 31 3.86 -3.40 10.39
CA HIS A 31 4.33 -3.91 11.66
C HIS A 31 3.17 -3.94 12.69
N GLY A 32 2.67 -5.14 12.98
CA GLY A 32 1.69 -5.36 14.04
C GLY A 32 2.34 -5.49 15.43
N ARG A 33 1.84 -4.76 16.44
CA ARG A 33 2.23 -4.90 17.86
C ARG A 33 1.12 -5.51 18.72
N GLY A 34 1.50 -6.39 19.65
CA GLY A 34 0.57 -6.97 20.63
C GLY A 34 -0.49 -7.89 20.00
N PHE A 35 -1.77 -7.69 20.34
CA PHE A 35 -2.89 -8.51 19.86
C PHE A 35 -3.03 -8.52 18.34
N THR A 36 -2.59 -7.45 17.67
CA THR A 36 -2.62 -7.37 16.20
C THR A 36 -1.69 -8.39 15.55
N LYS A 37 -0.60 -8.82 16.20
CA LYS A 37 0.29 -9.88 15.68
C LYS A 37 -0.42 -11.23 15.58
N VAL A 38 -1.27 -11.55 16.57
CA VAL A 38 -2.07 -12.79 16.56
C VAL A 38 -3.16 -12.69 15.48
N MET A 39 -3.82 -11.53 15.37
CA MET A 39 -4.80 -11.28 14.31
C MET A 39 -4.18 -11.35 12.91
N PHE A 40 -2.98 -10.80 12.70
CA PHE A 40 -2.24 -10.95 11.45
C PHE A 40 -1.74 -12.38 11.21
N ALA A 41 -1.44 -13.17 12.25
CA ALA A 41 -1.10 -14.58 12.05
C ALA A 41 -2.32 -15.40 11.58
N LEU A 42 -3.52 -15.10 12.08
CA LEU A 42 -4.75 -15.84 11.78
C LEU A 42 -5.47 -15.34 10.51
N LEU A 43 -5.50 -14.02 10.31
CA LEU A 43 -6.24 -13.36 9.22
C LEU A 43 -5.31 -12.62 8.25
N GLY A 44 -3.99 -12.70 8.44
CA GLY A 44 -3.03 -11.94 7.63
C GLY A 44 -3.13 -12.23 6.15
N TRP A 45 -3.48 -13.45 5.74
CA TRP A 45 -3.67 -13.76 4.32
C TRP A 45 -4.88 -13.02 3.73
N VAL A 46 -5.98 -12.91 4.49
CA VAL A 46 -7.18 -12.17 4.08
C VAL A 46 -6.89 -10.67 4.01
N PHE A 47 -6.24 -10.13 5.03
CA PHE A 47 -5.83 -8.73 5.07
C PHE A 47 -4.82 -8.38 3.97
N ASN A 48 -3.84 -9.24 3.73
CA ASN A 48 -2.85 -9.06 2.66
C ASN A 48 -3.55 -8.99 1.30
N ARG A 49 -4.48 -9.92 1.04
CA ARG A 49 -5.21 -9.94 -0.23
C ARG A 49 -6.12 -8.72 -0.42
N SER A 50 -6.81 -8.28 0.63
CA SER A 50 -7.70 -7.11 0.57
C SER A 50 -6.91 -5.82 0.39
N ASN A 51 -5.83 -5.62 1.16
CA ASN A 51 -5.03 -4.41 1.11
C ASN A 51 -4.22 -4.30 -0.18
N CYS A 52 -3.59 -5.37 -0.66
CA CYS A 52 -2.88 -5.34 -1.94
C CYS A 52 -3.82 -4.99 -3.09
N LYS A 53 -5.02 -5.59 -3.13
CA LYS A 53 -5.98 -5.32 -4.22
C LYS A 53 -6.53 -3.89 -4.19
N ALA A 54 -6.79 -3.35 -2.99
CA ALA A 54 -7.23 -1.96 -2.85
C ALA A 54 -6.12 -0.98 -3.26
N LEU A 55 -4.88 -1.25 -2.84
CA LEU A 55 -3.72 -0.44 -3.19
C LEU A 55 -3.41 -0.47 -4.69
N ASP A 56 -3.49 -1.65 -5.32
CA ASP A 56 -3.32 -1.79 -6.77
C ASP A 56 -4.35 -0.95 -7.53
N ASN A 57 -5.61 -0.99 -7.10
CA ASN A 57 -6.68 -0.21 -7.72
C ASN A 57 -6.50 1.30 -7.50
N GLU A 58 -6.01 1.72 -6.33
CA GLU A 58 -5.69 3.13 -6.05
C GLU A 58 -4.53 3.62 -6.91
N LEU A 59 -3.46 2.83 -7.04
CA LEU A 59 -2.32 3.12 -7.91
C LEU A 59 -2.71 3.16 -9.39
N GLU A 60 -3.61 2.28 -9.84
CA GLU A 60 -4.14 2.29 -11.20
C GLU A 60 -4.97 3.55 -11.48
N CYS A 61 -5.86 3.93 -10.56
CA CYS A 61 -6.60 5.19 -10.64
C CYS A 61 -5.66 6.41 -10.67
N LEU A 62 -4.64 6.43 -9.81
CA LEU A 62 -3.66 7.50 -9.75
C LEU A 62 -2.87 7.60 -11.06
N LYS A 63 -2.42 6.47 -11.59
CA LYS A 63 -1.75 6.39 -12.88
C LYS A 63 -2.65 6.96 -13.99
N ASN A 64 -3.89 6.49 -14.09
CA ASN A 64 -4.84 6.94 -15.09
C ASN A 64 -5.11 8.45 -14.98
N PHE A 65 -5.20 8.99 -13.76
CA PHE A 65 -5.35 10.43 -13.53
C PHE A 65 -4.14 11.22 -14.03
N CYS A 66 -2.92 10.79 -13.69
CA CYS A 66 -1.69 11.45 -14.11
C CYS A 66 -1.47 11.36 -15.62
N GLU A 67 -1.74 10.20 -16.24
CA GLU A 67 -1.61 10.00 -17.68
C GLU A 67 -2.69 10.75 -18.47
N ALA A 68 -3.90 10.93 -17.90
CA ALA A 68 -4.96 11.74 -18.51
C ALA A 68 -4.74 13.25 -18.38
N ARG A 69 -3.82 13.70 -17.49
CA ARG A 69 -3.50 15.11 -17.27
C ARG A 69 -1.98 15.35 -17.28
N PRO A 70 -1.33 15.31 -18.45
CA PRO A 70 0.12 15.47 -18.56
C PRO A 70 0.64 16.91 -18.33
N GLU A 71 -0.22 17.89 -18.06
CA GLU A 71 0.11 19.33 -18.07
C GLU A 71 0.23 19.98 -16.67
N VAL A 72 0.52 19.22 -15.62
CA VAL A 72 0.90 19.77 -14.29
C VAL A 72 2.40 19.66 -14.08
#